data_AF-A0A9E6JU60-F1
#
_entry.id   AF-A0A9E6JU60-F1
#
_cell.length_a   1.000
_cell.length_b   1.000
_cell.length_c   1.000
_cell.angle_alpha   90.00
_cell.angle_beta   90.00
_cell.angle_gamma   90.00
#
_symmetry.space_group_name_H-M   'P 1'
#
loop_
_entity.id
_entity.type
_entity.pdbx_description
1 polymer ?
#
loop_
_entity_poly.entity_id
_entity_poly.type
_entity_poly.pdbx_seq_one_letter_code
_entity_poly.pdbx_strand_id
1 'polypeptide(L)'
;MAIKNKDRKIKTKKVTFRLSLKQKKIIDRYCISHNLTNNKLIKSALKEYMLRHFNLPDEEYISENQLNLFDFEDDIIEQQELEEQANNDIKKKKDEPVLLENKQVEMLFRI
;
A
#
# COMPACT_ATOMS: atom_id res chain seq x y z
N MET A 1 44.69 11.16 -27.81
CA MET A 1 44.55 12.34 -26.92
C MET A 1 43.34 12.10 -26.02
N ALA A 2 43.49 12.22 -24.70
CA ALA A 2 42.35 12.06 -23.78
C ALA A 2 41.39 13.26 -23.94
N ILE A 3 40.13 12.98 -24.28
CA ILE A 3 39.09 14.01 -24.35
C ILE A 3 38.84 14.47 -22.91
N LYS A 4 39.22 15.72 -22.58
CA LYS A 4 38.87 16.33 -21.29
C LYS A 4 37.36 16.51 -21.25
N ASN A 5 36.68 15.70 -20.43
CA ASN A 5 35.27 15.88 -20.14
C ASN A 5 35.07 17.27 -19.52
N LYS A 6 34.19 18.07 -20.12
CA LYS A 6 33.92 19.44 -19.67
C LYS A 6 33.16 19.39 -18.35
N ASP A 7 33.67 20.04 -17.32
CA ASP A 7 33.02 20.07 -16.01
C ASP A 7 31.59 20.64 -16.12
N ARG A 8 30.62 19.89 -15.58
CA ARG A 8 29.22 20.33 -15.56
C ARG A 8 29.10 21.52 -14.61
N LYS A 9 28.53 22.63 -15.09
CA LYS A 9 28.21 23.78 -14.25
C LYS A 9 27.12 23.41 -13.25
N ILE A 10 27.44 23.43 -11.95
CA ILE A 10 26.48 23.18 -10.88
C ILE A 10 25.54 24.38 -10.78
N LYS A 11 24.23 24.16 -10.97
CA LYS A 11 23.20 25.19 -10.77
C LYS A 11 22.94 25.33 -9.26
N THR A 12 23.24 26.50 -8.70
CA THR A 12 22.97 26.79 -7.28
C THR A 12 21.73 27.67 -7.13
N LYS A 13 20.88 27.39 -6.15
CA LYS A 13 19.74 28.25 -5.77
C LYS A 13 20.04 28.98 -4.46
N LYS A 14 19.59 30.23 -4.34
CA LYS A 14 19.71 31.03 -3.11
C LYS A 14 18.52 30.71 -2.19
N VAL A 15 18.79 30.41 -0.93
CA VAL A 15 17.78 30.22 0.12
C VAL A 15 17.95 31.32 1.15
N THR A 16 16.88 32.04 1.46
CA THR A 16 16.84 33.08 2.50
C THR A 16 15.78 32.70 3.51
N PHE A 17 16.17 32.58 4.78
CA PHE A 17 15.25 32.32 5.89
C PHE A 17 15.30 33.52 6.85
N ARG A 18 14.16 33.81 7.49
CA ARG A 18 14.07 34.80 8.57
C ARG A 18 14.19 34.05 9.89
N LEU A 19 14.97 34.59 10.82
CA LEU A 19 15.11 34.05 12.18
C LEU A 19 14.70 35.08 13.21
N SER A 20 14.26 34.60 14.36
CA SER A 20 14.13 35.43 15.55
C SER A 20 15.51 35.93 16.00
N LEU A 21 15.55 37.11 16.60
CA LEU A 21 16.76 37.70 17.17
C LEU A 21 17.40 36.77 18.22
N LYS A 22 16.58 36.06 19.01
CA LYS A 22 17.08 35.11 20.02
C LYS A 22 17.82 33.93 19.36
N GLN A 23 17.23 33.35 18.31
CA GLN A 23 17.83 32.24 17.56
C GLN A 23 19.15 32.66 16.91
N LYS A 24 19.20 33.86 16.31
CA LYS A 24 20.42 34.38 15.69
C LYS A 24 21.56 34.54 16.71
N LYS A 25 21.27 35.07 17.90
CA LYS A 25 22.26 35.22 18.97
C LYS A 25 22.84 33.89 19.43
N ILE A 26 22.01 32.85 19.53
CA ILE A 26 22.45 31.50 19.92
C ILE A 26 23.37 30.92 18.84
N ILE A 27 22.98 31.03 17.56
CA ILE A 27 23.78 30.57 16.42
C ILE A 27 25.14 31.27 16.40
N ASP A 28 25.16 32.60 16.58
CA ASP A 28 26.41 33.36 16.55
C ASP A 28 27.33 32.96 17.70
N ARG A 29 26.80 32.77 18.91
CA ARG A 29 27.59 32.30 20.07
C ARG A 29 28.22 30.93 19.80
N TYR A 30 27.45 30.00 19.23
CA TYR A 30 27.94 28.67 18.86
C TYR A 30 29.01 28.75 17.75
N CYS A 31 28.80 29.58 16.74
CA CYS A 31 29.76 29.77 15.68
C CYS A 31 31.09 30.35 16.18
N ILE A 32 31.04 31.27 17.15
CA ILE A 32 32.24 31.82 17.80
C ILE A 32 32.99 30.75 18.58
N SER A 33 32.30 29.93 19.39
CA SER A 33 32.96 28.90 20.21
C SER A 33 33.61 27.79 19.38
N HIS A 34 33.07 27.49 18.20
CA HIS A 34 33.55 26.40 17.35
C HIS A 34 34.34 26.87 16.11
N ASN A 35 34.65 28.17 16.00
CA ASN A 35 35.31 28.77 14.83
C ASN A 35 34.63 28.39 13.49
N LEU A 36 33.29 28.43 13.48
CA LEU A 36 32.47 28.12 12.32
C LEU A 36 31.82 29.38 11.75
N THR A 37 31.49 29.34 10.46
CA THR A 37 30.60 30.34 9.85
C THR A 37 29.15 29.85 9.92
N ASN A 38 28.21 30.78 10.02
CA ASN A 38 26.77 30.47 10.04
C ASN A 38 26.37 29.60 8.83
N ASN A 39 26.92 29.89 7.65
CA ASN A 39 26.68 29.10 6.44
C ASN A 39 27.19 27.66 6.57
N LYS A 40 28.37 27.45 7.17
CA LYS A 40 28.94 26.12 7.37
C LYS A 40 28.14 25.32 8.40
N LEU A 41 27.73 25.97 9.49
CA LEU A 41 26.85 25.37 10.50
C LEU A 41 25.56 24.86 9.86
N ILE A 42 24.83 25.74 9.16
CA ILE A 42 23.53 25.41 8.56
C ILE A 42 23.66 24.30 7.53
N LYS A 43 24.67 24.37 6.65
CA LYS A 43 24.91 23.30 5.66
C LYS A 43 25.22 21.96 6.33
N SER A 44 25.99 21.96 7.41
CA SER A 44 26.31 20.75 8.16
C SER A 44 25.07 20.16 8.82
N ALA A 45 24.29 21.00 9.50
CA ALA A 45 23.05 20.59 10.16
C ALA A 45 22.01 20.05 9.17
N LEU A 46 21.83 20.74 8.02
CA LEU A 46 20.93 20.27 6.96
C LEU A 46 21.40 18.95 6.36
N LYS A 47 22.71 18.80 6.12
CA LYS A 47 23.28 17.55 5.61
C LYS A 47 23.02 16.40 6.60
N GLU A 48 23.26 16.64 7.88
CA GLU A 48 23.05 15.64 8.92
C GLU A 48 21.56 15.26 9.04
N TYR A 49 20.68 16.25 9.04
CA TYR A 49 19.23 16.03 9.05
C TYR A 49 18.79 15.22 7.83
N MET A 50 19.21 15.61 6.62
CA MET A 50 18.89 14.88 5.40
C MET A 50 19.41 13.45 5.42
N LEU A 51 20.63 13.20 5.91
CA LEU A 51 21.16 11.84 6.00
C LEU A 51 20.39 10.97 7.00
N ARG A 52 19.93 11.55 8.12
CA ARG A 52 19.14 10.82 9.13
C ARG A 52 17.71 10.55 8.67
N HIS A 53 17.15 11.43 7.84
CA HIS A 53 15.74 11.40 7.43
C HIS A 53 15.58 11.15 5.92
N PHE A 54 16.60 10.62 5.23
CA PHE A 54 16.56 10.41 3.79
C PHE A 54 15.50 9.38 3.39
N ASN A 55 15.26 8.39 4.25
CA ASN A 55 14.25 7.35 4.04
C ASN A 55 12.84 7.83 4.43
N LEU A 56 12.48 9.06 4.08
CA LEU A 56 11.06 9.38 3.99
C LEU A 56 10.54 8.63 2.76
N PRO A 57 9.46 7.83 2.87
CA PRO A 57 8.78 7.38 1.67
C PRO A 57 8.44 8.65 0.88
N ASP A 58 8.84 8.68 -0.40
CA ASP A 58 8.21 9.61 -1.35
C ASP A 58 6.71 9.47 -1.11
N GLU A 59 5.97 10.58 -0.97
CA GLU A 59 4.51 10.54 -0.77
C GLU A 59 3.97 9.46 -1.70
N GLU A 60 3.58 8.32 -1.12
CA GLU A 60 3.01 7.23 -1.88
C GLU A 60 1.75 7.87 -2.44
N TYR A 61 1.82 8.25 -3.72
CA TYR A 61 0.66 8.68 -4.47
C TYR A 61 -0.22 7.44 -4.50
N ILE A 62 -1.08 7.32 -3.48
CA ILE A 62 -2.14 6.33 -3.42
C ILE A 62 -2.95 6.62 -4.68
N SER A 63 -2.76 5.79 -5.70
CA SER A 63 -3.53 5.94 -6.93
C SER A 63 -4.99 5.65 -6.59
N GLU A 64 -5.90 6.33 -7.29
CA GLU A 64 -7.34 6.32 -6.99
C GLU A 64 -7.96 4.90 -6.95
N ASN A 65 -7.26 3.88 -7.46
CA ASN A 65 -7.76 2.51 -7.61
C ASN A 65 -7.21 1.47 -6.61
N GLN A 66 -6.42 1.84 -5.60
CA GLN A 66 -5.88 0.86 -4.62
C GLN A 66 -6.81 0.54 -3.45
N LEU A 67 -8.03 1.07 -3.43
CA LEU A 67 -9.06 0.75 -2.42
C LEU A 67 -10.05 -0.35 -2.85
N ASN A 68 -9.90 -0.92 -4.06
CA ASN A 68 -10.78 -1.97 -4.58
C ASN A 68 -10.47 -3.37 -4.01
N LEU A 69 -9.76 -3.46 -2.89
CA LEU A 69 -9.50 -4.75 -2.22
C LEU A 69 -10.79 -5.39 -1.63
N PHE A 70 -11.90 -4.66 -1.68
CA PHE A 70 -13.21 -5.01 -1.12
C PHE A 70 -14.36 -4.70 -2.09
N ASP A 71 -14.16 -4.86 -3.40
CA ASP A 71 -15.28 -4.90 -4.34
C ASP A 71 -16.06 -6.21 -4.10
N PHE A 72 -16.90 -6.21 -3.06
CA PHE A 72 -17.73 -7.35 -2.63
C PHE A 72 -18.77 -7.79 -3.69
N GLU A 73 -18.84 -7.10 -4.84
CA GLU A 73 -19.79 -7.45 -5.90
C GLU A 73 -19.49 -8.83 -6.48
N ASP A 74 -18.22 -9.19 -6.65
CA ASP A 74 -17.84 -10.51 -7.19
C ASP A 74 -18.06 -11.64 -6.17
N ASP A 75 -17.78 -11.39 -4.88
CA ASP A 75 -17.97 -12.37 -3.80
C ASP A 75 -19.46 -12.66 -3.53
N ILE A 76 -20.35 -11.68 -3.74
CA ILE A 76 -21.80 -11.84 -3.55
C ILE A 76 -22.40 -12.69 -4.68
N ILE A 77 -21.89 -12.55 -5.92
CA ILE A 77 -22.39 -13.31 -7.08
C ILE A 77 -22.00 -14.79 -6.95
N GLU A 78 -20.75 -15.10 -6.57
CA GLU A 78 -20.32 -16.49 -6.39
C GLU A 78 -21.11 -17.23 -5.29
N GLN A 79 -21.46 -16.53 -4.20
CA GLN A 79 -22.26 -17.14 -3.12
C GLN A 79 -23.71 -17.42 -3.55
N GLN A 80 -24.32 -16.54 -4.33
CA GLN A 80 -25.69 -16.72 -4.83
C GLN A 80 -25.78 -17.89 -5.82
N GLU A 81 -24.81 -18.04 -6.72
CA GLU A 81 -24.78 -19.14 -7.68
C GLU A 81 -24.61 -20.51 -7.02
N LEU A 82 -23.81 -20.59 -5.96
CA LEU A 82 -23.62 -21.82 -5.18
C LEU A 82 -24.90 -22.23 -4.42
N GLU A 83 -25.64 -21.26 -3.87
CA GLU A 83 -26.91 -21.51 -3.18
C GLU A 83 -28.02 -21.96 -4.14
N GLU A 84 -28.08 -21.38 -5.36
CA GLU A 84 -29.04 -21.79 -6.38
C GLU A 84 -28.77 -23.20 -6.89
N GLN A 85 -27.51 -23.59 -7.08
CA GLN A 85 -27.13 -24.95 -7.47
C GLN A 85 -27.50 -25.97 -6.39
N ALA A 86 -27.21 -25.67 -5.12
CA ALA A 86 -27.58 -26.54 -3.99
C ALA A 86 -29.11 -26.73 -3.89
N ASN A 87 -29.88 -25.66 -4.08
CA ASN A 87 -31.34 -25.72 -4.06
C ASN A 87 -31.92 -26.50 -5.24
N ASN A 88 -31.29 -26.44 -6.41
CA ASN A 88 -31.70 -27.21 -7.59
C ASN A 88 -31.38 -28.71 -7.45
N ASP A 89 -30.28 -29.07 -6.81
CA ASP A 89 -29.94 -30.47 -6.52
C ASP A 89 -30.85 -31.10 -5.45
N ILE A 90 -31.34 -30.31 -4.49
CA ILE A 90 -32.35 -30.75 -3.52
C ILE A 90 -33.71 -31.00 -4.21
N LYS A 91 -34.08 -30.20 -5.21
CA LYS A 91 -35.32 -30.41 -5.99
C LYS A 91 -35.25 -31.67 -6.85
N LYS A 92 -34.12 -31.95 -7.51
CA LYS A 92 -33.92 -33.18 -8.30
C LYS A 92 -34.06 -34.47 -7.47
N LYS A 93 -33.69 -34.44 -6.18
CA LYS A 93 -33.88 -35.59 -5.26
C LYS A 93 -35.32 -35.80 -4.80
N LYS A 94 -36.21 -34.80 -4.90
CA LYS A 94 -37.62 -34.93 -4.53
C LYS A 94 -38.51 -35.49 -5.64
N ASP A 95 -38.06 -35.39 -6.89
CA ASP A 95 -38.83 -35.83 -8.07
C ASP A 95 -38.43 -37.24 -8.56
N GLU A 96 -37.57 -37.98 -7.85
CA GLU A 96 -37.39 -39.41 -8.11
C GLU A 96 -38.62 -40.20 -7.60
N PRO A 97 -39.39 -40.87 -8.47
CA PRO A 97 -40.52 -41.67 -8.01
C PRO A 97 -40.00 -42.86 -7.19
N VAL A 98 -40.49 -43.00 -5.96
CA VAL A 98 -40.26 -44.17 -5.09
C VAL A 98 -40.85 -45.41 -5.76
N LEU A 99 -40.02 -46.09 -6.57
CA LEU A 99 -40.34 -47.35 -7.23
C LEU A 99 -39.42 -48.44 -6.70
N LEU A 100 -39.47 -48.75 -5.41
CA LEU A 100 -38.72 -49.91 -4.86
C LEU A 100 -39.30 -50.59 -3.62
N GLU A 101 -40.55 -50.34 -3.23
CA GLU A 101 -41.18 -51.10 -2.13
C GLU A 101 -42.19 -52.18 -2.58
N ASN A 102 -42.69 -52.15 -3.81
CA ASN A 102 -43.77 -53.07 -4.22
C ASN A 102 -43.29 -54.40 -4.83
N LYS A 103 -41.99 -54.61 -5.05
CA LYS A 103 -41.45 -55.91 -5.53
C LYS A 103 -41.24 -56.94 -4.41
N GLN A 104 -41.13 -56.51 -3.16
CA GLN A 104 -40.96 -57.42 -2.02
C GLN A 104 -42.28 -58.10 -1.62
N VAL A 105 -43.43 -57.53 -1.97
CA VAL A 105 -44.75 -58.12 -1.66
C VAL A 105 -45.15 -59.20 -2.68
N GLU A 106 -44.83 -59.05 -3.97
CA GLU A 106 -45.15 -60.09 -4.99
C GLU A 106 -44.33 -61.38 -4.84
N MET A 107 -43.12 -61.32 -4.24
CA MET A 107 -42.31 -62.52 -4.01
C MET A 107 -42.76 -63.34 -2.77
N LEU A 108 -43.64 -62.79 -1.92
CA LEU A 108 -44.18 -63.49 -0.75
C LEU A 108 -45.51 -64.21 -1.01
N PHE A 109 -46.12 -64.05 -2.20
CA PHE A 109 -47.39 -64.69 -2.58
C PHE A 109 -47.27 -65.80 -3.63
N ARG A 110 -46.06 -66.27 -3.93
CA ARG A 110 -45.84 -67.52 -4.70
C ARG A 110 -45.38 -68.63 -3.75
N ILE A 111 -46.33 -69.19 -3.01
CA ILE A 111 -46.25 -70.52 -2.38
C ILE A 111 -47.16 -71.45 -3.19
#